data_AF-A0A8J4U3S5-F1
#
_entry.id   AF-A0A8J4U3S5-F1
#
_cell.length_a   1.000
_cell.length_b   1.000
_cell.length_c   1.000
_cell.angle_alpha   90.00
_cell.angle_beta   90.00
_cell.angle_gamma   90.00
#
_symmetry.space_group_name_H-M   'P 1'
#
loop_
_entity.id
_entity.type
_entity.pdbx_description
1 polymer ?
#
loop_
_entity_poly.entity_id
_entity_poly.type
_entity_poly.pdbx_seq_one_letter_code
_entity_poly.pdbx_strand_id
1 'polypeptide(L)' 'MSSRSLLMGLLVLTCLQSFTTAQNSNGVKKCCFTFSKNKIPLQCITQYIEARRDCTKPGI' A
#
# COMPACT_ATOMS: atom_id res chain seq x y z
N MET A 1 -18.00 8.16 -35.98
CA MET A 1 -16.96 7.14 -35.66
C MET A 1 -16.05 7.54 -34.50
N SER A 2 -15.84 8.83 -34.22
CA SER A 2 -14.93 9.31 -33.16
C SER A 2 -15.37 9.00 -31.72
N SER A 3 -16.68 9.02 -31.41
CA SER A 3 -17.19 8.80 -30.04
C SER A 3 -16.91 7.39 -29.50
N ARG A 4 -16.99 6.36 -30.37
CA ARG A 4 -16.75 4.97 -29.97
C ARG A 4 -15.26 4.71 -29.67
N SER A 5 -14.36 5.37 -30.40
CA SER A 5 -12.91 5.33 -30.11
C SER A 5 -12.56 6.06 -28.82
N LEU A 6 -13.22 7.19 -28.53
CA LEU A 6 -13.03 7.92 -27.28
C LEU A 6 -13.46 7.10 -26.06
N LEU A 7 -14.62 6.45 -26.14
CA LEU A 7 -15.12 5.56 -25.07
C LEU A 7 -14.17 4.40 -24.79
N MET A 8 -13.63 3.78 -25.84
CA MET A 8 -12.64 2.71 -25.69
C MET A 8 -11.34 3.21 -25.06
N GLY A 9 -10.87 4.40 -25.45
CA GLY A 9 -9.70 5.03 -24.84
C GLY A 9 -9.88 5.32 -23.35
N LEU A 10 -11.04 5.86 -22.96
CA LEU A 10 -11.40 6.11 -21.56
C LEU A 10 -11.46 4.83 -20.73
N LEU A 11 -12.09 3.76 -21.26
CA LEU A 11 -12.14 2.45 -20.61
C LEU A 11 -10.73 1.91 -20.34
N VAL A 12 -9.85 1.93 -21.34
CA VAL A 12 -8.45 1.48 -21.18
C VAL A 12 -7.72 2.29 -20.11
N LEU A 13 -7.90 3.62 -20.09
CA LEU A 13 -7.29 4.48 -19.07
C LEU A 13 -7.76 4.13 -17.65
N THR A 14 -9.06 3.94 -17.46
CA THR A 14 -9.65 3.60 -16.15
C THR A 14 -9.24 2.22 -15.64
N CYS A 15 -9.11 1.24 -16.56
CA CYS A 15 -8.59 -0.08 -16.23
C CYS A 15 -7.13 0.03 -15.79
N LEU A 16 -6.28 0.75 -16.53
CA LEU A 16 -4.87 0.92 -16.20
C LEU A 16 -4.67 1.55 -14.82
N GLN A 17 -5.46 2.58 -14.49
CA GLN A 17 -5.43 3.23 -13.18
C GLN A 17 -5.79 2.26 -12.03
N SER A 18 -6.75 1.37 -12.27
CA SER A 18 -7.19 0.35 -11.30
C SER A 18 -6.14 -0.75 -11.07
N PHE A 19 -5.28 -1.04 -12.04
CA PHE A 19 -4.17 -1.99 -11.86
C PHE A 19 -2.95 -1.34 -11.20
N THR A 20 -2.72 -0.05 -11.41
CA THR A 20 -1.60 0.68 -10.77
C THR A 20 -1.76 0.90 -9.27
N THR A 21 -2.98 0.83 -8.73
CA THR A 21 -3.22 0.91 -7.27
C THR A 21 -2.81 -0.37 -6.51
N ALA A 22 -2.41 -1.44 -7.21
CA ALA A 22 -1.94 -2.69 -6.60
C ALA A 22 -0.41 -2.84 -6.55
N GLN A 23 0.36 -1.86 -7.04
CA GLN A 23 1.84 -1.93 -7.11
C GLN A 23 2.54 -1.67 -5.76
N ASN A 24 1.81 -1.76 -4.65
CA ASN A 24 2.35 -1.55 -3.31
C ASN A 24 2.42 -2.84 -2.47
N SER A 25 2.36 -4.00 -3.12
CA SER A 25 2.36 -5.28 -2.42
C SER A 25 3.74 -5.75 -1.93
N ASN A 26 4.86 -5.13 -2.36
CA ASN A 26 6.21 -5.49 -1.88
C ASN A 26 7.05 -4.32 -1.33
N GLY A 27 6.73 -3.05 -1.63
CA GLY A 27 7.42 -1.87 -1.08
C GLY A 27 6.87 -1.38 0.27
N VAL A 28 5.57 -1.59 0.51
CA VAL A 28 4.82 -1.09 1.70
C VAL A 28 4.97 -1.99 2.92
N LYS A 29 5.44 -3.22 2.74
CA LYS A 29 5.45 -4.25 3.79
C LYS A 29 6.34 -3.94 5.00
N LYS A 30 7.14 -2.86 4.97
CA LYS A 30 8.04 -2.46 6.05
C LYS A 30 7.86 -1.01 6.51
N CYS A 31 6.69 -0.41 6.27
CA CYS A 31 6.34 0.89 6.85
C CYS A 31 5.09 0.78 7.73
N CYS A 32 5.11 1.51 8.84
CA CYS A 32 3.97 1.60 9.76
C CYS A 32 3.15 2.86 9.44
N PHE A 33 1.88 2.69 9.08
CA PHE A 33 0.97 3.81 8.82
C PHE A 33 0.16 4.18 10.08
N THR A 34 -0.16 3.15 10.87
CA THR A 34 -0.95 3.21 12.10
C THR A 34 -0.28 2.36 13.20
N PHE A 35 -0.55 2.71 14.46
CA PHE A 35 0.04 2.04 15.62
C PHE A 35 -1.06 1.50 16.54
N SER A 36 -0.80 0.35 17.18
CA SER A 36 -1.68 -0.15 18.23
C SER A 36 -1.71 0.83 19.39
N LYS A 37 -2.91 1.20 19.85
CA LYS A 37 -3.09 2.05 21.04
C LYS A 37 -2.98 1.25 22.34
N ASN A 38 -3.19 -0.06 22.27
CA ASN A 38 -3.15 -0.96 23.40
C ASN A 38 -1.76 -1.58 23.53
N LYS A 39 -1.32 -1.79 24.76
CA LYS A 39 -0.08 -2.50 25.06
C LYS A 39 -0.21 -3.97 24.64
N ILE A 40 0.78 -4.46 23.93
CA ILE A 40 0.91 -5.88 23.59
C ILE A 40 1.60 -6.57 24.78
N PRO A 41 1.02 -7.64 25.36
CA PRO A 41 1.68 -8.40 26.43
C PRO A 41 3.01 -8.96 25.93
N LEU A 42 4.09 -8.77 26.70
CA LEU A 42 5.45 -9.16 26.29
C LEU A 42 5.56 -10.65 25.96
N GLN A 43 4.86 -11.50 26.71
CA GLN A 43 4.82 -12.95 26.49
C GLN A 43 4.27 -13.37 25.12
N CYS A 44 3.56 -12.48 24.42
CA CYS A 44 3.01 -12.73 23.10
C CYS A 44 3.95 -12.27 21.96
N ILE A 45 5.05 -11.59 22.27
CA ILE A 45 6.00 -11.06 21.29
C ILE A 45 7.12 -12.07 21.10
N THR A 46 7.19 -12.66 19.91
CA THR A 46 8.22 -13.66 19.56
C THR A 46 9.39 -13.06 18.78
N GLN A 47 9.16 -11.98 18.05
CA GLN A 47 10.15 -11.28 17.23
C GLN A 47 9.66 -9.85 16.92
N TYR A 48 10.58 -9.00 16.46
CA TYR A 48 10.25 -7.68 15.93
C TYR A 48 11.14 -7.35 14.72
N ILE A 49 10.68 -6.42 13.87
CA ILE A 49 11.46 -5.94 12.72
C ILE A 49 11.32 -4.43 12.58
N GLU A 50 12.43 -3.73 12.42
CA GLU A 50 12.35 -2.29 12.23
C GLU A 50 11.71 -1.92 10.89
N ALA A 51 10.86 -0.90 10.92
CA ALA A 51 10.39 -0.25 9.73
C ALA A 51 11.58 0.35 8.96
N ARG A 52 11.43 0.48 7.64
CA ARG A 52 12.49 1.06 6.81
C ARG A 52 12.77 2.52 7.21
N ARG A 53 14.03 2.92 7.03
CA ARG A 53 14.50 4.28 7.35
C ARG A 53 13.88 5.37 6.49
N ASP A 54 13.38 5.05 5.31
CA ASP A 54 12.75 6.02 4.40
C ASP A 54 11.22 6.13 4.60
N CYS A 55 10.65 5.42 5.57
CA CYS A 55 9.24 5.61 5.93
C CYS A 55 9.03 7.00 6.57
N THR A 56 7.90 7.64 6.28
CA THR A 56 7.53 8.95 6.87
C THR A 56 7.40 8.90 8.38
N LYS A 57 7.07 7.72 8.94
CA LYS A 57 6.95 7.48 10.37
C LYS A 57 7.88 6.33 10.78
N PRO A 58 8.59 6.45 11.90
CA PRO A 58 9.36 5.34 12.46
C PRO A 58 8.42 4.26 13.02
N GLY A 59 8.87 3.01 13.09
CA GLY A 59 8.08 1.90 13.59
C GLY A 59 8.87 0.61 13.77
N ILE A 60 8.25 -0.35 14.44
CA ILE A 60 8.76 -1.66 14.84
C ILE A 60 7.67 -2.71 14.56
#